data_AF-A0A921BNT5-F1
#
_entry.id   AF-A0A921BNT5-F1
#
_cell.length_a   1.000
_cell.length_b   1.000
_cell.length_c   1.000
_cell.angle_alpha   90.00
_cell.angle_beta   90.00
_cell.angle_gamma   90.00
#
_symmetry.space_group_name_H-M   'P 1'
#
loop_
_entity.id
_entity.type
_entity.pdbx_description
1 polymer ?
#
loop_
_entity_poly.entity_id
_entity_poly.type
_entity_poly.pdbx_seq_one_letter_code
_entity_poly.pdbx_strand_id
1 'polypeptide(L)'
;MARRLPAEKIDFRGMLYPGVMLPDNGPKVLEFNARFGDPETQVYLTRLENDLVDLLEASIDGTLAGHELRWSPQAAVCVVMASGGYPGSYEKGKSSRGSPTPTTSLA
;
A
#
# COMPACT_ATOMS: atom_id res chain seq x y z
N MET A 1 -15.36 6.66 8.23
CA MET A 1 -14.57 7.65 7.45
C MET A 1 -15.32 8.11 6.20
N ALA A 2 -15.51 7.26 5.18
CA ALA A 2 -16.07 7.67 3.88
C ALA A 2 -17.44 8.40 3.92
N ARG A 3 -18.33 8.04 4.85
CA ARG A 3 -19.61 8.75 5.05
C ARG A 3 -19.55 9.99 5.95
N ARG A 4 -18.51 10.10 6.79
CA ARG A 4 -18.35 11.19 7.75
C ARG A 4 -17.58 12.37 7.16
N LEU A 5 -16.57 12.11 6.33
CA LEU A 5 -15.79 13.17 5.67
C LEU A 5 -16.68 14.16 4.89
N PRO A 6 -17.68 13.72 4.09
CA PRO A 6 -18.60 14.66 3.45
C PRO A 6 -19.47 15.46 4.44
N ALA A 7 -19.92 14.83 5.53
CA ALA A 7 -20.72 15.50 6.56
C ALA A 7 -19.91 16.57 7.33
N GLU A 8 -18.61 16.31 7.51
CA GLU A 8 -17.65 17.23 8.12
C GLU A 8 -17.06 18.22 7.11
N LYS A 9 -17.51 18.17 5.84
CA LYS A 9 -17.02 19.02 4.73
C LYS A 9 -15.51 18.86 4.47
N ILE A 10 -14.99 17.66 4.68
CA ILE A 10 -13.60 17.30 4.39
C ILE A 10 -13.57 16.54 3.07
N ASP A 11 -12.91 17.12 2.06
CA ASP A 11 -12.63 16.46 0.79
C ASP A 11 -11.31 15.71 0.88
N PHE A 12 -11.37 14.38 0.94
CA PHE A 12 -10.19 13.52 0.99
C PHE A 12 -9.93 12.92 -0.39
N ARG A 13 -8.71 13.13 -0.92
CA ARG A 13 -8.24 12.57 -2.19
C ARG A 13 -6.94 11.82 -1.99
N GLY A 14 -6.80 10.65 -2.60
CA GLY A 14 -5.64 9.78 -2.46
C GLY A 14 -5.96 8.43 -1.80
N MET A 15 -4.95 7.82 -1.18
CA MET A 15 -5.03 6.47 -0.63
C MET A 15 -5.57 6.46 0.81
N LEU A 16 -6.74 5.86 1.00
CA LEU A 16 -7.29 5.56 2.32
C LEU A 16 -7.07 4.08 2.65
N TYR A 17 -6.21 3.79 3.62
CA TYR A 17 -5.82 2.43 3.99
C TYR A 17 -6.35 2.06 5.38
N PRO A 18 -7.49 1.34 5.46
CA PRO A 18 -8.06 0.90 6.74
C PRO A 18 -7.36 -0.36 7.26
N GLY A 19 -6.90 -0.33 8.50
CA GLY A 19 -6.56 -1.54 9.24
C GLY A 19 -7.85 -2.24 9.67
N VAL A 20 -8.13 -3.43 9.14
CA VAL A 20 -9.38 -4.16 9.40
C VAL A 20 -9.08 -5.45 10.15
N MET A 21 -9.89 -5.73 11.17
CA MET A 21 -9.96 -7.02 11.85
C MET A 21 -11.27 -7.72 11.48
N LEU A 22 -11.24 -9.03 11.29
CA LEU A 22 -12.40 -9.86 10.93
C LEU A 22 -12.76 -10.83 12.07
N PRO A 23 -13.35 -10.37 13.19
CA PRO A 23 -13.86 -11.26 14.22
C PRO A 23 -15.19 -11.92 13.79
N ASP A 24 -15.62 -12.94 14.55
CA ASP A 24 -16.85 -13.71 14.27
C ASP A 24 -18.12 -12.84 14.20
N ASN A 25 -18.13 -11.70 14.90
CA ASN A 25 -19.25 -10.75 14.88
C ASN A 25 -19.17 -9.69 13.76
N GLY A 26 -18.30 -9.89 12.78
CA GLY A 26 -18.20 -9.08 11.58
C GLY A 26 -17.03 -8.08 11.57
N PRO A 27 -16.72 -7.50 10.40
CA PRO A 27 -15.53 -6.67 10.19
C PRO A 27 -15.53 -5.42 11.06
N LYS A 28 -14.38 -5.13 11.68
CA LYS A 28 -14.15 -3.92 12.47
C LYS A 28 -12.92 -3.19 11.97
N VAL A 29 -13.03 -1.87 11.82
CA VAL A 29 -11.88 -1.01 11.51
C VAL A 29 -11.17 -0.66 12.81
N LEU A 30 -9.85 -0.89 12.83
CA LEU A 30 -8.97 -0.53 13.94
C LEU A 30 -8.47 0.91 13.79
N GLU A 31 -7.99 1.25 12.60
CA GLU A 31 -7.38 2.53 12.29
C GLU A 31 -7.51 2.88 10.80
N PHE A 32 -7.24 4.15 10.48
CA PHE A 32 -7.14 4.64 9.11
C PHE A 32 -5.78 5.29 8.89
N ASN A 33 -5.09 4.89 7.83
CA ASN A 33 -3.92 5.58 7.31
C ASN A 33 -4.32 6.39 6.07
N ALA A 34 -3.87 7.65 5.99
CA ALA A 34 -4.15 8.58 4.90
C ALA A 34 -3.10 8.53 3.78
N ARG A 35 -2.44 7.37 3.62
CA ARG A 35 -1.31 7.15 2.72
C ARG A 35 -1.19 5.66 2.41
N PHE A 36 -0.31 5.36 1.46
CA PHE A 36 0.13 4.00 1.15
C PHE A 36 0.82 3.32 2.34
N GLY A 37 0.48 2.05 2.59
CA GLY A 37 1.11 1.22 3.62
C GLY A 37 2.57 0.88 3.28
N ASP A 38 3.41 0.68 4.29
CA ASP A 38 4.76 0.11 4.12
C ASP A 38 4.86 -1.01 5.16
N PRO A 39 5.03 -2.28 4.74
CA PRO A 39 5.49 -2.76 3.44
C PRO A 39 4.41 -3.19 2.43
N GLU A 40 3.15 -2.83 2.62
CA GLU A 40 2.05 -3.38 1.79
C GLU A 40 2.04 -2.86 0.36
N THR A 41 2.50 -1.62 0.15
CA THR A 41 2.55 -0.99 -1.18
C THR A 41 3.44 -1.76 -2.14
N GLN A 42 4.55 -2.30 -1.66
CA GLN A 42 5.49 -3.11 -2.42
C GLN A 42 4.80 -4.36 -3.02
N VAL A 43 3.79 -4.91 -2.33
CA VAL A 43 3.01 -6.04 -2.81
C VAL A 43 1.91 -5.60 -3.77
N TYR A 44 1.18 -4.53 -3.43
CA TYR A 44 0.08 -4.03 -4.27
C TYR A 44 0.58 -3.54 -5.63
N LEU A 45 1.57 -2.64 -5.66
CA LEU A 45 2.03 -2.05 -6.91
C LEU A 45 2.68 -3.06 -7.85
N THR A 46 3.26 -4.14 -7.31
CA THR A 46 3.80 -5.25 -8.12
C THR A 46 2.69 -6.00 -8.88
N ARG A 47 1.46 -5.99 -8.37
CA ARG A 47 0.31 -6.68 -8.98
C ARG A 47 -0.59 -5.76 -9.79
N LEU A 48 -0.44 -4.44 -9.66
CA LEU A 48 -1.27 -3.46 -10.35
C LEU A 48 -0.85 -3.39 -11.83
N GLU A 49 -1.77 -3.68 -12.73
CA GLU A 49 -1.51 -3.65 -14.19
C GLU A 49 -1.89 -2.31 -14.83
N ASN A 50 -2.60 -1.45 -14.10
CA ASN A 50 -2.84 -0.07 -14.54
C ASN A 50 -1.56 0.75 -14.47
N ASP A 51 -1.50 1.82 -15.26
CA ASP A 51 -0.56 2.90 -14.98
C ASP A 51 -0.97 3.58 -13.67
N LEU A 52 -0.04 3.63 -12.71
CA LEU A 52 -0.28 4.27 -11.43
C LEU A 52 -0.47 5.79 -11.58
N VAL A 53 0.23 6.42 -12.52
CA VAL A 53 0.14 7.87 -12.75
C VAL A 53 -1.28 8.24 -13.18
N ASP A 54 -1.85 7.52 -14.14
CA ASP A 54 -3.23 7.72 -14.61
C ASP A 54 -4.24 7.65 -13.45
N LEU A 55 -4.06 6.68 -12.54
CA LEU A 55 -4.96 6.53 -11.38
C LEU A 55 -4.79 7.66 -10.37
N LEU A 56 -3.56 8.16 -10.17
CA LEU A 56 -3.29 9.29 -9.28
C LEU A 56 -3.86 10.59 -9.86
N GLU A 57 -3.70 10.82 -11.17
CA GLU A 57 -4.32 11.95 -11.89
C GLU A 57 -5.84 11.88 -11.80
N ALA A 58 -6.44 10.73 -12.07
CA ALA A 58 -7.89 10.54 -11.92
C ALA A 58 -8.37 10.75 -10.47
N SER A 59 -7.55 10.43 -9.47
CA SER A 59 -7.86 10.73 -8.07
C SER A 59 -7.80 12.23 -7.77
N ILE A 60 -6.85 12.96 -8.37
CA ILE A 60 -6.75 14.42 -8.27
C ILE A 60 -7.97 15.07 -8.93
N ASP A 61 -8.37 14.61 -10.10
CA ASP A 61 -9.47 15.18 -10.88
C ASP A 61 -10.87 14.74 -10.39
N GLY A 62 -10.93 13.76 -9.48
CA GLY A 62 -12.19 13.22 -8.96
C GLY A 62 -12.92 12.30 -9.95
N THR A 63 -12.22 11.82 -10.98
CA THR A 63 -12.74 10.95 -12.04
C THR A 63 -12.40 9.47 -11.84
N LEU A 64 -11.71 9.13 -10.75
CA LEU A 64 -11.26 7.77 -10.43
C LEU A 64 -12.37 6.69 -10.50
N ALA A 65 -13.63 7.06 -10.21
CA ALA A 65 -14.77 6.13 -10.28
C ALA A 65 -15.02 5.56 -11.70
N GLY A 66 -14.52 6.23 -12.74
CA GLY A 66 -14.58 5.75 -14.14
C GLY A 66 -13.46 4.77 -14.51
N HIS A 67 -12.48 4.52 -13.63
CA HIS A 67 -11.36 3.64 -13.90
C HIS A 67 -11.59 2.25 -13.31
N GLU A 68 -11.40 1.21 -14.12
CA GLU A 68 -11.35 -0.17 -13.65
C GLU A 68 -9.92 -0.54 -13.24
N LEU A 69 -9.75 -1.06 -12.03
CA LEU A 69 -8.48 -1.58 -11.56
C LEU A 69 -8.26 -3.01 -12.05
N ARG A 70 -7.18 -3.20 -12.82
CA ARG A 70 -6.71 -4.49 -13.31
C ARG A 70 -5.55 -4.99 -12.47
N TRP A 71 -5.62 -6.27 -12.13
CA TRP A 71 -4.68 -6.90 -11.21
C TRP A 71 -4.18 -8.21 -11.78
N SER A 72 -2.87 -8.42 -11.68
CA SER A 72 -2.27 -9.70 -11.98
C SER A 72 -2.80 -10.78 -11.02
N PRO A 73 -3.15 -11.98 -11.53
CA PRO A 73 -3.56 -13.10 -10.70
C PRO A 73 -2.39 -13.72 -9.93
N GLN A 74 -1.14 -13.34 -10.26
CA GLN A 74 0.03 -13.84 -9.57
C GLN A 74 0.09 -13.30 -8.14
N ALA A 75 0.55 -14.13 -7.21
CA ALA A 75 0.84 -13.71 -5.84
C ALA A 75 2.15 -12.91 -5.78
N ALA A 76 2.21 -11.94 -4.88
CA ALA A 76 3.43 -11.18 -4.59
C ALA A 76 3.69 -11.19 -3.07
N VAL A 77 4.96 -11.22 -2.68
CA VAL A 77 5.40 -11.25 -1.27
C VAL A 77 6.53 -10.25 -1.10
N CYS A 78 6.44 -9.42 -0.06
CA CYS A 78 7.52 -8.52 0.34
C CYS A 78 8.18 -9.06 1.62
N VAL A 79 9.51 -9.17 1.62
CA VAL A 79 10.30 -9.56 2.79
C VAL A 79 11.11 -8.34 3.24
N VAL A 80 10.84 -7.86 4.44
CA VAL A 80 11.58 -6.75 5.04
C VAL A 80 12.80 -7.29 5.77
N MET A 81 14.00 -6.90 5.33
CA MET A 81 15.24 -7.13 6.08
C MET A 81 15.48 -5.96 7.03
N ALA A 82 15.33 -6.22 8.34
CA ALA A 82 15.57 -5.21 9.37
C ALA A 82 16.95 -5.39 10.02
N SER A 83 17.52 -4.29 10.52
CA SER A 83 18.75 -4.35 11.32
C SER A 83 18.51 -5.03 12.66
N GLY A 84 19.48 -5.81 13.14
CA GLY A 84 19.41 -6.43 14.46
C GLY A 84 19.22 -5.38 15.56
N GLY A 85 18.16 -5.55 16.35
CA GLY A 85 17.72 -4.59 17.38
C GLY A 85 16.41 -3.85 17.08
N TYR A 86 15.88 -3.92 15.84
CA TYR A 86 14.56 -3.38 15.50
C TYR A 86 13.43 -4.04 16.34
N PRO A 87 12.39 -3.29 16.79
CA PRO A 87 12.13 -1.86 16.56
C PRO A 87 12.84 -0.90 17.52
N GLY A 88 13.69 -1.41 18.42
CA GLY A 88 14.43 -0.62 19.39
C GLY A 88 15.70 0.01 18.83
N SER A 89 16.74 0.12 19.67
CA SER A 89 18.03 0.65 19.23
C SER A 89 18.76 -0.37 18.35
N TYR A 90 19.26 0.09 17.21
CA TYR A 90 20.05 -0.70 16.29
C TYR A 90 21.23 0.11 15.78
N GLU A 91 22.29 -0.60 15.40
CA GLU A 91 23.51 -0.02 14.88
C GLU A 91 23.32 0.38 13.40
N LYS A 92 23.70 1.61 13.06
CA LYS A 92 23.61 2.20 11.72
C LYS A 92 24.96 2.12 10.99
N GLY A 93 24.94 2.26 9.66
CA GLY A 93 26.16 2.31 8.85
C GLY A 93 26.83 0.95 8.60
N LYS A 94 26.13 -0.16 8.85
CA LYS A 94 26.62 -1.49 8.49
C LYS A 94 26.77 -1.59 6.97
N SER A 95 27.92 -2.09 6.54
CA SER A 95 28.13 -2.42 5.13
C SER A 95 27.21 -3.57 4.73
N SER A 96 26.27 -3.31 3.82
CA SER A 96 25.50 -4.35 3.14
C SER A 96 26.33 -4.89 1.97
N ARG A 97 26.76 -6.15 2.04
CA ARG A 97 27.38 -6.85 0.90
C ARG A 97 26.34 -7.80 0.30
N GLY A 98 26.14 -7.73 -1.01
CA GLY A 98 25.24 -8.63 -1.76
C GLY A 98 23.86 -8.08 -2.06
N SER A 99 23.76 -6.88 -2.66
CA SER A 99 22.50 -6.46 -3.28
C SER A 99 22.10 -7.51 -4.32
N PRO A 100 20.90 -8.10 -4.25
CA PRO A 100 20.47 -9.05 -5.27
C PRO A 100 20.43 -8.32 -6.61
N THR A 101 21.09 -8.87 -7.62
CA THR A 101 20.85 -8.48 -9.02
C THR A 101 19.38 -8.75 -9.30
N PRO A 102 18.61 -7.81 -9.86
CA PRO A 102 17.21 -8.07 -10.20
C PRO A 102 17.17 -9.17 -11.28
N THR A 103 16.84 -10.39 -10.88
CA THR A 103 16.54 -11.48 -11.81
C THR A 103 15.09 -11.33 -12.23
N THR A 104 14.84 -10.57 -13.30
CA THR A 104 13.53 -10.61 -13.96
C THR A 104 13.42 -11.95 -14.67
N SER A 105 12.82 -12.94 -14.01
CA SER A 105 12.34 -14.14 -14.70
C SER A 105 11.08 -13.74 -15.47
N LEU A 106 11.27 -13.24 -16.70
CA LEU A 106 10.19 -13.19 -17.69
C LEU A 106 9.92 -14.66 -18.08
N ALA A 107 8.86 -15.22 -17.52
CA ALA A 107 8.21 -16.40 -18.07
C ALA A 107 7.05 -15.95 -18.96
#